data_AF-A0AAD7FSL6-F1
#
_entry.id   AF-A0AAD7FSL6-F1
#
_cell.length_a   1.000
_cell.length_b   1.000
_cell.length_c   1.000
_cell.angle_alpha   90.00
_cell.angle_beta   90.00
_cell.angle_gamma   90.00
#
_symmetry.space_group_name_H-M   'P 1'
#
loop_
_entity.id
_entity.type
_entity.pdbx_description
1 polymer ?
#
loop_
_entity_poly.entity_id
_entity_poly.type
_entity_poly.pdbx_seq_one_letter_code
_entity_poly.pdbx_strand_id
1 'polypeptide(L)'
;MASLARLRVSRRLPQLARAIQTSADTTQLASPPTDLSQPFTVKLHEDSFRGYQCDIPDLEVEVTKDQLLGMYKQMTTMRRMEMAADALYKAKLIRGFCHLAIGQEAVSVGMEAGITPEDRVITSYRCHPFAVLRGGTIKGVIGELLGRQIGMSHGKGGSMHIFTPSFFGGNGIVGAQVPLGAGIAFAQQYMNKDAATFALYGDGASNQGQVFEAYNMAKLWNLPCVFVCENNKYGMGTSAERSSSNTEYFTRGDKIPGLQVNGMDIIATREAVKYARKWTVEDKKGPLLLEFVTYRYGGHSMSDPGTTYRTREEVQRMRSTQDPIRGLQRYIEEWGLATEQELKQLDKNAKAEVDAAVEEAKASPEPLLKDLWTDIYYKGTEPPYMRGREREEGSTTTKRHIVLYRLSS
;
A
#
# COMPACT_ATOMS: atom_id res chain seq x y z
N MET A 1 22.89 -65.49 8.55
CA MET A 1 22.84 -64.11 9.07
C MET A 1 22.26 -63.20 7.99
N ALA A 2 21.05 -62.68 8.17
CA ALA A 2 20.57 -61.53 7.40
C ALA A 2 19.55 -60.79 8.28
N SER A 3 19.93 -59.59 8.72
CA SER A 3 19.16 -58.73 9.62
C SER A 3 18.11 -57.95 8.83
N LEU A 4 16.84 -58.14 9.17
CA LEU A 4 15.72 -57.33 8.68
C LEU A 4 15.57 -56.09 9.59
N ALA A 5 16.25 -55.01 9.22
CA ALA A 5 16.07 -53.72 9.87
C ALA A 5 14.70 -53.12 9.44
N ARG A 6 13.75 -53.05 10.39
CA ARG A 6 12.50 -52.32 10.22
C ARG A 6 12.79 -50.82 10.18
N LEU A 7 12.63 -50.20 9.00
CA LEU A 7 12.57 -48.75 8.85
C LEU A 7 11.36 -48.20 9.63
N ARG A 8 11.62 -47.53 10.77
CA ARG A 8 10.63 -46.68 11.43
C ARG A 8 10.45 -45.41 10.59
N VAL A 9 9.41 -45.40 9.77
CA VAL A 9 8.91 -44.16 9.17
C VAL A 9 8.28 -43.34 10.28
N SER A 10 8.98 -42.30 10.74
CA SER A 10 8.41 -41.25 11.57
C SER A 10 7.38 -40.48 10.74
N ARG A 11 6.11 -40.87 10.84
CA ARG A 11 5.00 -40.02 10.40
C ARG A 11 4.94 -38.84 11.38
N ARG A 12 5.59 -37.73 11.04
CA ARG A 12 5.20 -36.42 11.60
C ARG A 12 3.73 -36.22 11.24
N LEU A 13 2.87 -36.14 12.25
CA LEU A 13 1.50 -35.67 12.05
C LEU A 13 1.57 -34.32 11.31
N PRO A 14 0.72 -34.07 10.29
CA PRO A 14 0.65 -32.75 9.69
C PRO A 14 0.25 -31.79 10.80
N GLN A 15 1.13 -30.84 11.14
CA GLN A 15 0.70 -29.65 11.87
C GLN A 15 -0.41 -29.04 11.01
N LEU A 16 -1.65 -29.03 11.51
CA LEU A 16 -2.71 -28.24 10.89
C LEU A 16 -2.14 -26.84 10.72
N ALA A 17 -1.94 -26.41 9.47
CA ALA A 17 -1.38 -25.11 9.17
C ALA A 17 -2.31 -24.07 9.78
N ARG A 18 -1.88 -23.46 10.89
CA ARG A 18 -2.67 -22.46 11.60
C ARG A 18 -2.74 -21.24 10.70
N ALA A 19 -3.95 -20.87 10.29
CA ALA A 19 -4.17 -19.69 9.46
C ALA A 19 -3.81 -18.44 10.27
N ILE A 20 -3.26 -17.42 9.59
CA ILE A 20 -3.02 -16.13 10.22
C ILE A 20 -4.36 -15.51 10.62
N GLN A 21 -4.43 -14.96 11.83
CA GLN A 21 -5.63 -14.24 12.28
C GLN A 21 -5.67 -12.84 11.67
N THR A 22 -6.86 -12.27 11.58
CA THR A 22 -7.08 -10.94 10.99
C THR A 22 -7.83 -10.01 11.93
N SER A 23 -7.91 -10.32 13.22
CA SER A 23 -8.49 -9.42 14.21
C SER A 23 -7.52 -8.28 14.50
N ALA A 24 -8.04 -7.06 14.55
CA ALA A 24 -7.26 -5.84 14.71
C ALA A 24 -7.06 -5.43 16.18
N ASP A 25 -7.60 -6.21 17.12
CA ASP A 25 -7.79 -5.87 18.53
C ASP A 25 -7.36 -7.00 19.51
N THR A 26 -6.34 -7.76 19.14
CA THR A 26 -5.86 -8.93 19.89
C THR A 26 -4.53 -8.72 20.61
N THR A 27 -3.87 -7.58 20.39
CA THR A 27 -2.66 -7.18 21.10
C THR A 27 -3.00 -6.80 22.54
N GLN A 28 -2.15 -7.21 23.49
CA GLN A 28 -2.37 -7.02 24.93
C GLN A 28 -1.23 -6.22 25.56
N LEU A 29 -1.47 -5.52 26.66
CA LEU A 29 -0.38 -5.00 27.49
C LEU A 29 0.40 -6.18 28.10
N ALA A 30 1.73 -6.15 28.01
CA ALA A 30 2.55 -7.14 28.72
C ALA A 30 2.50 -6.89 30.24
N SER A 31 2.45 -5.62 30.62
CA SER A 31 2.20 -5.15 32.00
C SER A 31 1.55 -3.76 31.97
N PRO A 32 0.74 -3.38 32.97
CA PRO A 32 0.20 -2.04 33.06
C PRO A 32 1.32 -0.99 33.11
N PRO A 33 1.30 0.05 32.25
CA PRO A 33 2.33 1.09 32.26
C PRO A 33 2.21 1.96 33.52
N THR A 34 3.33 2.21 34.19
CA THR A 34 3.39 3.09 35.37
C THR A 34 3.39 4.58 34.99
N ASP A 35 3.87 4.90 33.79
CA ASP A 35 3.92 6.25 33.23
C ASP A 35 3.65 6.19 31.72
N LEU A 36 2.53 6.77 31.29
CA LEU A 36 2.10 6.77 29.88
C LEU A 36 2.94 7.70 28.98
N SER A 37 3.85 8.49 29.55
CA SER A 37 4.82 9.30 28.80
C SER A 37 6.06 8.50 28.37
N GLN A 38 6.29 7.34 28.98
CA GLN A 38 7.42 6.45 28.64
C GLN A 38 6.98 5.33 27.68
N PRO A 39 7.92 4.72 26.95
CA PRO A 39 7.66 3.49 26.23
C PRO A 39 7.13 2.39 27.17
N PHE A 40 6.20 1.58 26.66
CA PHE A 40 5.65 0.43 27.37
C PHE A 40 5.53 -0.78 26.44
N THR A 41 5.58 -1.96 27.03
CA THR A 41 5.61 -3.22 26.29
C THR A 41 4.20 -3.75 26.03
N VAL A 42 3.93 -4.08 24.78
CA VAL A 42 2.73 -4.80 24.35
C VAL A 42 3.12 -6.14 23.76
N LYS A 43 2.20 -7.10 23.86
CA LYS A 43 2.35 -8.44 23.32
C LYS A 43 1.36 -8.64 22.17
N LEU A 44 1.90 -8.75 20.97
CA LEU A 44 1.17 -9.16 19.77
C LEU A 44 0.66 -10.60 19.94
N HIS A 45 -0.46 -10.90 19.31
CA HIS A 45 -1.02 -12.25 19.27
C HIS A 45 -0.03 -13.25 18.62
N GLU A 46 -0.02 -14.50 19.08
CA GLU A 46 0.89 -15.55 18.56
C GLU A 46 0.75 -15.81 17.06
N ASP A 47 -0.49 -15.72 16.55
CA ASP A 47 -0.81 -15.86 15.13
C ASP A 47 -0.77 -14.51 14.36
N SER A 48 -0.03 -13.49 14.84
CA SER A 48 0.17 -12.24 14.10
C SER A 48 1.17 -12.37 12.95
N PHE A 49 2.05 -13.37 13.01
CA PHE A 49 3.12 -13.60 12.03
C PHE A 49 3.25 -15.08 11.68
N ARG A 50 3.61 -15.37 10.42
CA ARG A 50 4.06 -16.70 9.98
C ARG A 50 5.30 -16.55 9.10
N GLY A 51 6.39 -17.22 9.47
CA GLY A 51 7.65 -17.19 8.71
C GLY A 51 7.77 -18.35 7.71
N TYR A 52 8.46 -18.09 6.60
CA TYR A 52 8.89 -19.07 5.61
C TYR A 52 10.38 -18.85 5.34
N GLN A 53 11.22 -19.80 5.75
CA GLN A 53 12.69 -19.71 5.66
C GLN A 53 13.29 -18.47 6.37
N CYS A 54 12.59 -17.89 7.33
CA CYS A 54 13.06 -16.83 8.21
C CYS A 54 12.44 -16.98 9.60
N ASP A 55 13.08 -16.36 10.59
CA ASP A 55 12.47 -16.15 11.90
C ASP A 55 11.32 -15.14 11.79
N ILE A 56 10.43 -15.14 12.79
CA ILE A 56 9.37 -14.12 12.91
C ILE A 56 9.87 -12.94 13.76
N PRO A 57 9.26 -11.75 13.63
CA PRO A 57 9.51 -10.65 14.56
C PRO A 57 9.18 -11.02 16.00
N ASP A 58 9.79 -10.31 16.95
CA ASP A 58 9.45 -10.41 18.36
C ASP A 58 7.98 -10.05 18.59
N LEU A 59 7.30 -10.83 19.42
CA LEU A 59 5.89 -10.59 19.76
C LEU A 59 5.74 -9.58 20.90
N GLU A 60 6.75 -9.41 21.74
CA GLU A 60 6.78 -8.39 22.79
C GLU A 60 7.55 -7.18 22.29
N VAL A 61 6.86 -6.06 22.13
CA VAL A 61 7.40 -4.87 21.46
C VAL A 61 7.09 -3.62 22.25
N GLU A 62 8.00 -2.65 22.17
CA GLU A 62 7.80 -1.35 22.80
C GLU A 62 7.01 -0.40 21.89
N VAL A 63 6.05 0.29 22.49
CA VAL A 63 5.23 1.32 21.86
C VAL A 63 5.18 2.54 22.77
N THR A 64 4.90 3.70 22.19
CA THR A 64 4.58 4.92 22.96
C THR A 64 3.17 5.38 22.69
N LYS A 65 2.59 6.12 23.64
CA LYS A 65 1.29 6.76 23.47
C LYS A 65 1.23 7.63 22.19
N ASP A 66 2.26 8.44 21.96
CA ASP A 66 2.33 9.34 20.81
C ASP A 66 2.39 8.58 19.47
N GLN A 67 3.11 7.46 19.41
CA GLN A 67 3.13 6.60 18.23
C GLN A 67 1.74 6.05 17.91
N LEU A 68 1.02 5.55 18.91
CA LEU A 68 -0.31 4.98 18.73
C LEU A 68 -1.33 6.05 18.33
N LEU A 69 -1.33 7.21 18.98
CA LEU A 69 -2.21 8.33 18.60
C LEU A 69 -1.87 8.89 17.21
N GLY A 70 -0.58 8.94 16.86
CA GLY A 70 -0.12 9.34 15.53
C GLY A 70 -0.64 8.41 14.43
N MET A 71 -0.48 7.10 14.61
CA MET A 71 -1.00 6.09 13.66
C MET A 71 -2.53 6.11 13.57
N TYR A 72 -3.22 6.29 14.71
CA TYR A 72 -4.69 6.44 14.72
C TYR A 72 -5.15 7.65 13.90
N LYS A 73 -4.52 8.82 14.11
CA LYS A 73 -4.79 10.03 13.35
C LYS A 73 -4.54 9.80 11.86
N GLN A 74 -3.39 9.23 11.48
CA GLN A 74 -3.05 8.97 10.09
C GLN A 74 -4.06 8.03 9.41
N MET A 75 -4.40 6.90 10.02
CA MET A 75 -5.39 5.96 9.44
C MET A 75 -6.75 6.63 9.27
N THR A 76 -7.19 7.41 10.27
CA THR A 76 -8.46 8.15 10.23
C THR A 76 -8.46 9.20 9.10
N THR A 77 -7.39 9.98 8.97
CA THR A 77 -7.25 10.97 7.88
C THR A 77 -7.26 10.30 6.50
N MET A 78 -6.54 9.17 6.33
CA MET A 78 -6.53 8.44 5.06
C MET A 78 -7.92 7.87 4.72
N ARG A 79 -8.63 7.29 5.70
CA ARG A 79 -10.02 6.85 5.55
C ARG A 79 -10.94 8.00 5.13
N ARG A 80 -10.80 9.17 5.75
CA ARG A 80 -11.58 10.37 5.43
C ARG A 80 -11.32 10.88 4.02
N MET A 81 -10.05 10.92 3.58
CA MET A 81 -9.67 11.27 2.21
C MET A 81 -10.32 10.31 1.19
N GLU A 82 -10.24 9.01 1.42
CA GLU A 82 -10.83 8.02 0.50
C GLU A 82 -12.37 8.10 0.46
N MET A 83 -13.01 8.39 1.60
CA MET A 83 -14.45 8.65 1.64
C MET A 83 -14.83 9.93 0.89
N ALA A 84 -13.99 10.97 0.92
CA ALA A 84 -14.20 12.16 0.11
C ALA A 84 -14.06 11.85 -1.39
N ALA A 85 -13.06 11.05 -1.78
CA ALA A 85 -12.91 10.59 -3.16
C ALA A 85 -14.13 9.77 -3.65
N ASP A 86 -14.67 8.88 -2.82
CA ASP A 86 -15.94 8.16 -3.11
C ASP A 86 -17.09 9.14 -3.41
N ALA A 87 -17.28 10.14 -2.54
CA ALA A 87 -18.34 11.14 -2.70
C ALA A 87 -18.16 11.99 -3.96
N LEU A 88 -16.94 12.46 -4.24
CA LEU A 88 -16.59 13.25 -5.43
C LEU A 88 -16.79 12.44 -6.72
N TYR A 89 -16.48 11.15 -6.72
CA TYR A 89 -16.73 10.27 -7.86
C TYR A 89 -18.23 10.07 -8.11
N LYS A 90 -19.01 9.85 -7.05
CA LYS A 90 -20.48 9.74 -7.16
C LYS A 90 -21.11 11.04 -7.66
N ALA A 91 -20.54 12.18 -7.28
CA ALA A 91 -20.90 13.50 -7.80
C ALA A 91 -20.40 13.79 -9.22
N LYS A 92 -19.76 12.81 -9.90
CA LYS A 92 -19.22 12.91 -11.26
C LYS A 92 -18.10 13.94 -11.45
N LEU A 93 -17.49 14.38 -10.35
CA LEU A 93 -16.33 15.29 -10.37
C LEU A 93 -15.02 14.53 -10.64
N ILE A 94 -14.94 13.27 -10.18
CA ILE A 94 -13.87 12.34 -10.55
C ILE A 94 -14.40 11.43 -11.66
N ARG A 95 -13.56 11.12 -12.66
CA ARG A 95 -13.90 10.27 -13.81
C ARG A 95 -12.85 9.16 -13.98
N GLY A 96 -13.13 8.21 -14.87
CA GLY A 96 -12.20 7.12 -15.18
C GLY A 96 -12.05 6.15 -14.02
N PHE A 97 -10.82 5.78 -13.69
CA PHE A 97 -10.53 4.85 -12.59
C PHE A 97 -10.42 5.59 -11.25
N CYS A 98 -10.89 4.95 -10.19
CA CYS A 98 -10.68 5.37 -8.80
C CYS A 98 -10.71 4.13 -7.90
N HIS A 99 -9.59 3.84 -7.24
CA HIS A 99 -9.38 2.62 -6.44
C HIS A 99 -9.13 2.98 -4.97
N LEU A 100 -10.16 2.82 -4.13
CA LEU A 100 -10.11 3.28 -2.74
C LEU A 100 -9.46 2.26 -1.80
N ALA A 101 -8.52 2.66 -0.96
CA ALA A 101 -7.84 1.78 0.01
C ALA A 101 -8.62 1.55 1.32
N ILE A 102 -9.92 1.90 1.37
CA ILE A 102 -10.76 1.78 2.57
C ILE A 102 -10.74 0.34 3.11
N GLY A 103 -10.27 0.17 4.34
CA GLY A 103 -10.11 -1.10 5.04
C GLY A 103 -8.66 -1.61 5.12
N GLN A 104 -7.74 -1.01 4.35
CA GLN A 104 -6.32 -1.39 4.28
C GLN A 104 -5.40 -0.35 4.93
N GLU A 105 -5.94 0.54 5.78
CA GLU A 105 -5.19 1.67 6.34
C GLU A 105 -3.99 1.22 7.18
N ALA A 106 -4.14 0.10 7.92
CA ALA A 106 -3.07 -0.48 8.71
C ALA A 106 -1.85 -0.88 7.88
N VAL A 107 -2.03 -1.22 6.60
CA VAL A 107 -0.92 -1.53 5.70
C VAL A 107 -0.17 -0.25 5.36
N SER A 108 -0.83 0.75 4.78
CA SER A 108 -0.14 1.97 4.35
C SER A 108 0.48 2.76 5.52
N VAL A 109 -0.24 2.87 6.65
CA VAL A 109 0.24 3.62 7.83
C VAL A 109 1.28 2.82 8.60
N GLY A 110 1.11 1.50 8.74
CA GLY A 110 2.10 0.65 9.40
C GLY A 110 3.40 0.58 8.61
N MET A 111 3.33 0.58 7.28
CA MET A 111 4.50 0.72 6.41
C MET A 111 5.21 2.03 6.65
N GLU A 112 4.52 3.17 6.60
CA GLU A 112 5.17 4.47 6.84
C GLU A 112 5.80 4.56 8.23
N ALA A 113 5.14 4.01 9.25
CA ALA A 113 5.66 3.98 10.62
C ALA A 113 6.88 3.05 10.82
N GLY A 114 7.16 2.15 9.88
CA GLY A 114 8.26 1.18 9.95
C GLY A 114 9.44 1.47 9.03
N ILE A 115 9.40 2.56 8.25
CA ILE A 115 10.45 2.94 7.28
C ILE A 115 10.97 4.35 7.52
N THR A 116 11.97 4.77 6.76
CA THR A 116 12.53 6.12 6.78
C THR A 116 12.22 6.91 5.50
N PRO A 117 12.44 8.23 5.46
CA PRO A 117 12.30 9.03 4.24
C PRO A 117 13.22 8.59 3.07
N GLU A 118 14.33 7.92 3.37
CA GLU A 118 15.30 7.41 2.40
C GLU A 118 14.83 6.15 1.69
N ASP A 119 13.98 5.34 2.35
CA ASP A 119 13.39 4.15 1.77
C ASP A 119 12.48 4.51 0.58
N ARG A 120 12.37 3.61 -0.40
CA ARG A 120 11.54 3.84 -1.59
C ARG A 120 10.32 2.94 -1.56
N VAL A 121 9.19 3.49 -2.01
CA VAL A 121 7.93 2.76 -2.10
C VAL A 121 7.45 2.83 -3.54
N ILE A 122 7.03 1.69 -4.09
CA ILE A 122 6.36 1.61 -5.38
C ILE A 122 5.19 0.63 -5.27
N THR A 123 4.02 1.01 -5.78
CA THR A 123 2.82 0.16 -5.72
C THR A 123 2.02 0.22 -7.03
N SER A 124 0.91 -0.52 -7.08
CA SER A 124 -0.05 -0.48 -8.17
C SER A 124 -1.00 0.71 -8.03
N TYR A 125 -2.15 0.69 -8.70
CA TYR A 125 -3.09 1.81 -8.82
C TYR A 125 -3.93 2.13 -7.57
N ARG A 126 -3.80 1.36 -6.48
CA ARG A 126 -4.49 1.63 -5.20
C ARG A 126 -3.56 2.39 -4.25
N CYS A 127 -3.18 3.59 -4.65
CA CYS A 127 -2.00 4.27 -4.11
C CYS A 127 -2.28 5.52 -3.28
N HIS A 128 -3.52 5.97 -3.12
CA HIS A 128 -3.80 7.31 -2.57
C HIS A 128 -3.16 7.53 -1.18
N PRO A 129 -3.28 6.59 -0.21
CA PRO A 129 -2.64 6.79 1.10
C PRO A 129 -1.12 6.81 1.02
N PHE A 130 -0.51 5.91 0.23
CA PHE A 130 0.94 5.88 0.03
C PHE A 130 1.46 7.19 -0.55
N ALA A 131 0.75 7.77 -1.51
CA ALA A 131 1.14 9.05 -2.10
C ALA A 131 1.15 10.19 -1.06
N VAL A 132 0.16 10.26 -0.17
CA VAL A 132 0.15 11.27 0.90
C VAL A 132 1.25 11.01 1.92
N LEU A 133 1.37 9.78 2.41
CA LEU A 133 2.33 9.42 3.44
C LEU A 133 3.79 9.59 2.97
N ARG A 134 4.06 9.36 1.69
CA ARG A 134 5.40 9.50 1.09
C ARG A 134 5.65 10.90 0.52
N GLY A 135 5.30 11.95 1.25
CA GLY A 135 5.65 13.33 0.92
C GLY A 135 4.68 14.05 -0.03
N GLY A 136 3.52 13.46 -0.31
CA GLY A 136 2.42 14.14 -0.98
C GLY A 136 1.54 14.94 -0.02
N THR A 137 0.44 15.46 -0.53
CA THR A 137 -0.57 16.17 0.27
C THR A 137 -1.97 15.69 -0.10
N ILE A 138 -2.91 15.76 0.85
CA ILE A 138 -4.32 15.40 0.60
C ILE A 138 -4.87 16.25 -0.55
N LYS A 139 -4.61 17.57 -0.54
CA LYS A 139 -5.05 18.47 -1.61
C LYS A 139 -4.45 18.13 -2.97
N GLY A 140 -3.19 17.72 -3.03
CA GLY A 140 -2.54 17.31 -4.27
C GLY A 140 -3.12 16.02 -4.81
N VAL A 141 -3.39 15.03 -3.94
CA VAL A 141 -4.05 13.79 -4.34
C VAL A 141 -5.48 14.05 -4.82
N ILE A 142 -6.31 14.78 -4.05
CA ILE A 142 -7.67 15.12 -4.46
C ILE A 142 -7.68 15.98 -5.73
N GLY A 143 -6.75 16.93 -5.85
CA GLY A 143 -6.56 17.75 -7.06
C GLY A 143 -6.26 16.90 -8.28
N GLU A 144 -5.41 15.88 -8.14
CA GLU A 144 -5.10 14.94 -9.23
C GLU A 144 -6.32 14.10 -9.61
N LEU A 145 -7.09 13.62 -8.63
CA LEU A 145 -8.33 12.90 -8.88
C LEU A 145 -9.38 13.75 -9.61
N LEU A 146 -9.43 15.05 -9.29
CA LEU A 146 -10.31 16.02 -9.95
C LEU A 146 -9.76 16.51 -11.30
N GLY A 147 -8.55 16.12 -11.68
CA GLY A 147 -7.89 16.56 -12.91
C GLY A 147 -7.57 18.06 -12.92
N ARG A 148 -7.09 18.61 -11.78
CA ARG A 148 -6.77 20.03 -11.60
C ARG A 148 -5.27 20.30 -11.59
N GLN A 149 -4.86 21.54 -11.85
CA GLN A 149 -3.45 21.94 -11.91
C GLN A 149 -2.70 21.73 -10.58
N ILE A 150 -3.40 21.87 -9.44
CA ILE A 150 -2.83 21.60 -8.11
C ILE A 150 -2.55 20.10 -7.87
N GLY A 151 -3.01 19.23 -8.77
CA GLY A 151 -2.73 17.81 -8.72
C GLY A 151 -1.24 17.52 -8.70
N MET A 152 -0.84 16.43 -8.03
CA MET A 152 0.56 16.00 -7.90
C MET A 152 1.24 15.71 -9.25
N SER A 153 0.46 15.47 -10.31
CA SER A 153 0.93 15.32 -11.69
C SER A 153 0.18 16.28 -12.62
N HIS A 154 -0.22 17.43 -12.06
CA HIS A 154 -0.89 18.53 -12.76
C HIS A 154 -2.16 18.11 -13.52
N GLY A 155 -2.90 17.12 -12.99
CA GLY A 155 -4.13 16.62 -13.58
C GLY A 155 -3.93 15.73 -14.82
N LYS A 156 -2.70 15.34 -15.14
CA LYS A 156 -2.38 14.46 -16.28
C LYS A 156 -2.49 12.97 -15.95
N GLY A 157 -2.25 12.58 -14.70
CA GLY A 157 -2.14 11.20 -14.27
C GLY A 157 -3.46 10.59 -13.77
N GLY A 158 -4.26 11.38 -13.06
CA GLY A 158 -5.46 10.90 -12.37
C GLY A 158 -5.14 9.93 -11.22
N SER A 159 -6.14 9.12 -10.83
CA SER A 159 -6.06 8.24 -9.64
C SER A 159 -4.89 7.28 -9.62
N MET A 160 -4.51 6.75 -10.79
CA MET A 160 -3.57 5.64 -10.85
C MET A 160 -2.12 6.08 -10.90
N HIS A 161 -1.82 7.36 -11.19
CA HIS A 161 -0.48 7.81 -11.54
C HIS A 161 -0.10 9.06 -10.74
N ILE A 162 0.26 8.83 -9.48
CA ILE A 162 0.64 9.87 -8.52
C ILE A 162 2.05 9.56 -8.02
N PHE A 163 2.97 10.52 -8.12
CA PHE A 163 4.39 10.33 -7.80
C PHE A 163 4.89 11.36 -6.79
N THR A 164 5.91 10.99 -6.02
CA THR A 164 6.69 11.89 -5.17
C THR A 164 8.19 11.53 -5.28
N PRO A 165 9.12 12.33 -4.73
CA PRO A 165 10.54 11.96 -4.72
C PRO A 165 10.89 10.62 -4.03
N SER A 166 10.03 10.13 -3.14
CA SER A 166 10.22 8.86 -2.41
C SER A 166 9.16 7.79 -2.73
N PHE A 167 8.17 8.13 -3.55
CA PHE A 167 7.11 7.24 -4.00
C PHE A 167 7.04 7.18 -5.53
N PHE A 168 7.42 6.04 -6.08
CA PHE A 168 7.61 5.81 -7.51
C PHE A 168 6.32 5.41 -8.23
N GLY A 169 5.20 5.97 -7.77
CA GLY A 169 3.95 5.89 -8.48
C GLY A 169 2.97 4.87 -7.95
N GLY A 170 1.71 5.19 -8.22
CA GLY A 170 0.77 4.15 -8.61
C GLY A 170 1.03 3.72 -10.05
N ASN A 171 0.90 2.41 -10.29
CA ASN A 171 1.17 1.81 -11.59
C ASN A 171 -0.06 1.03 -12.08
N GLY A 172 -0.55 1.41 -13.27
CA GLY A 172 -1.79 0.88 -13.86
C GLY A 172 -1.67 -0.52 -14.47
N ILE A 173 -0.45 -0.94 -14.83
CA ILE A 173 -0.21 -2.25 -15.44
C ILE A 173 0.13 -3.27 -14.35
N VAL A 174 -0.74 -4.25 -14.17
CA VAL A 174 -0.66 -5.24 -13.09
C VAL A 174 0.67 -6.00 -13.14
N GLY A 175 1.46 -5.88 -12.06
CA GLY A 175 2.74 -6.57 -11.88
C GLY A 175 3.96 -5.82 -12.44
N ALA A 176 3.76 -4.81 -13.30
CA ALA A 176 4.85 -4.08 -13.93
C ALA A 176 5.70 -3.29 -12.93
N GLN A 177 5.12 -2.88 -11.79
CA GLN A 177 5.83 -2.17 -10.74
C GLN A 177 6.82 -3.05 -9.96
N VAL A 178 6.69 -4.38 -10.03
CA VAL A 178 7.54 -5.28 -9.24
C VAL A 178 8.97 -5.33 -9.77
N PRO A 179 9.22 -5.55 -11.08
CA PRO A 179 10.56 -5.36 -11.65
C PRO A 179 11.10 -3.94 -11.47
N LEU A 180 10.27 -2.90 -11.58
CA LEU A 180 10.69 -1.51 -11.35
C LEU A 180 11.18 -1.32 -9.91
N GLY A 181 10.49 -1.88 -8.92
CA GLY A 181 10.92 -1.89 -7.53
C GLY A 181 12.27 -2.59 -7.31
N ALA A 182 12.48 -3.74 -7.96
CA ALA A 182 13.78 -4.40 -7.94
C ALA A 182 14.88 -3.52 -8.57
N GLY A 183 14.57 -2.81 -9.66
CA GLY A 183 15.48 -1.85 -10.28
C GLY A 183 15.83 -0.65 -9.39
N ILE A 184 14.87 -0.13 -8.62
CA ILE A 184 15.11 0.95 -7.65
C ILE A 184 16.00 0.43 -6.50
N ALA A 185 15.77 -0.79 -6.01
CA ALA A 185 16.61 -1.42 -5.01
C ALA A 185 18.05 -1.62 -5.52
N PHE A 186 18.19 -2.05 -6.78
CA PHE A 186 19.50 -2.14 -7.44
C PHE A 186 20.19 -0.78 -7.49
N ALA A 187 19.47 0.29 -7.86
CA ALA A 187 20.03 1.64 -7.88
C ALA A 187 20.46 2.11 -6.48
N GLN A 188 19.68 1.86 -5.43
CA GLN A 188 20.06 2.16 -4.05
C GLN A 188 21.35 1.43 -3.65
N GLN A 189 21.43 0.12 -3.92
CA GLN A 189 22.64 -0.68 -3.67
C GLN A 189 23.84 -0.16 -4.47
N TYR A 190 23.65 0.13 -5.76
CA TYR A 190 24.71 0.64 -6.64
C TYR A 190 25.26 1.98 -6.16
N MET A 191 24.40 2.83 -5.60
CA MET A 191 24.77 4.13 -5.02
C MET A 191 25.23 4.04 -3.55
N ASN A 192 25.38 2.84 -2.99
CA ASN A 192 25.70 2.60 -1.57
C ASN A 192 24.79 3.38 -0.62
N LYS A 193 23.48 3.32 -0.86
CA LYS A 193 22.47 3.91 0.04
C LYS A 193 21.99 2.85 1.04
N ASP A 194 22.04 3.18 2.33
CA ASP A 194 21.49 2.36 3.41
C ASP A 194 19.97 2.54 3.49
N ALA A 195 19.27 2.06 2.47
CA ALA A 195 17.83 2.17 2.33
C ALA A 195 17.27 0.97 1.56
N ALA A 196 16.05 0.57 1.92
CA ALA A 196 15.30 -0.48 1.26
C ALA A 196 14.37 0.11 0.17
N THR A 197 13.98 -0.74 -0.77
CA THR A 197 12.82 -0.50 -1.63
C THR A 197 11.71 -1.50 -1.32
N PHE A 198 10.52 -0.98 -1.04
CA PHE A 198 9.29 -1.76 -0.88
C PHE A 198 8.53 -1.77 -2.20
N ALA A 199 8.47 -2.94 -2.84
CA ALA A 199 7.80 -3.17 -4.11
C ALA A 199 6.48 -3.91 -3.89
N LEU A 200 5.38 -3.16 -3.85
CA LEU A 200 4.05 -3.67 -3.52
C LEU A 200 3.30 -4.16 -4.76
N TYR A 201 2.50 -5.22 -4.57
CA TYR A 201 1.58 -5.79 -5.55
C TYR A 201 0.43 -6.50 -4.85
N GLY A 202 -0.71 -6.69 -5.53
CA GLY A 202 -1.87 -7.38 -4.94
C GLY A 202 -1.84 -8.90 -5.15
N ASP A 203 -2.71 -9.64 -4.44
CA ASP A 203 -2.88 -11.09 -4.59
C ASP A 203 -3.08 -11.53 -6.06
N GLY A 204 -3.92 -10.83 -6.83
CA GLY A 204 -4.09 -11.11 -8.26
C GLY A 204 -2.83 -10.85 -9.11
N ALA A 205 -1.99 -9.89 -8.72
CA ALA A 205 -0.74 -9.57 -9.42
C ALA A 205 0.38 -10.59 -9.15
N SER A 206 0.28 -11.36 -8.07
CA SER A 206 1.27 -12.39 -7.67
C SER A 206 1.45 -13.51 -8.70
N ASN A 207 0.56 -13.62 -9.69
CA ASN A 207 0.63 -14.63 -10.75
C ASN A 207 1.26 -14.09 -12.06
N GLN A 208 1.73 -12.85 -12.08
CA GLN A 208 2.42 -12.27 -13.24
C GLN A 208 3.82 -12.86 -13.39
N GLY A 209 4.20 -13.29 -14.60
CA GLY A 209 5.50 -13.92 -14.85
C GLY A 209 6.69 -13.04 -14.44
N GLN A 210 6.63 -11.75 -14.76
CA GLN A 210 7.65 -10.76 -14.43
C GLN A 210 7.91 -10.60 -12.91
N VAL A 211 6.96 -10.99 -12.05
CA VAL A 211 7.16 -11.00 -10.59
C VAL A 211 8.20 -12.04 -10.20
N PHE A 212 8.13 -13.25 -10.80
CA PHE A 212 9.09 -14.32 -10.56
C PHE A 212 10.45 -14.04 -11.19
N GLU A 213 10.49 -13.38 -12.35
CA GLU A 213 11.74 -12.89 -12.96
C GLU A 213 12.44 -11.89 -12.03
N ALA A 214 11.68 -10.94 -11.47
CA ALA A 214 12.20 -9.97 -10.50
C ALA A 214 12.71 -10.64 -9.22
N TYR A 215 12.00 -11.64 -8.69
CA TYR A 215 12.48 -12.43 -7.54
C TYR A 215 13.82 -13.09 -7.83
N ASN A 216 13.94 -13.78 -8.96
CA ASN A 216 15.17 -14.48 -9.32
C ASN A 216 16.36 -13.52 -9.37
N MET A 217 16.23 -12.38 -10.07
CA MET A 217 17.29 -11.37 -10.16
C MET A 217 17.60 -10.72 -8.81
N ALA A 218 16.57 -10.34 -8.05
CA ALA A 218 16.75 -9.70 -6.75
C ALA A 218 17.49 -10.62 -5.77
N LYS A 219 17.17 -11.92 -5.78
CA LYS A 219 17.88 -12.90 -4.95
C LYS A 219 19.31 -13.13 -5.43
N LEU A 220 19.51 -13.24 -6.75
CA LEU A 220 20.83 -13.43 -7.36
C LEU A 220 21.80 -12.29 -7.00
N TRP A 221 21.31 -11.04 -6.98
CA TRP A 221 22.12 -9.86 -6.69
C TRP A 221 22.07 -9.38 -5.23
N ASN A 222 21.36 -10.13 -4.38
CA ASN A 222 21.18 -9.83 -2.96
C ASN A 222 20.63 -8.41 -2.71
N LEU A 223 19.63 -7.99 -3.50
CA LEU A 223 19.11 -6.62 -3.47
C LEU A 223 18.39 -6.29 -2.15
N PRO A 224 18.45 -5.04 -1.66
CA PRO A 224 17.67 -4.56 -0.52
C PRO A 224 16.20 -4.30 -0.90
N CYS A 225 15.53 -5.30 -1.48
CA CYS A 225 14.16 -5.21 -1.96
C CYS A 225 13.21 -6.04 -1.09
N VAL A 226 12.18 -5.39 -0.55
CA VAL A 226 11.07 -6.06 0.13
C VAL A 226 9.90 -6.17 -0.85
N PHE A 227 9.55 -7.39 -1.23
CA PHE A 227 8.42 -7.67 -2.12
C PHE A 227 7.14 -7.84 -1.30
N VAL A 228 6.23 -6.89 -1.41
CA VAL A 228 5.04 -6.84 -0.55
C VAL A 228 3.79 -7.28 -1.32
N CYS A 229 3.16 -8.37 -0.89
CA CYS A 229 1.84 -8.80 -1.37
C CYS A 229 0.74 -8.25 -0.46
N GLU A 230 -0.09 -7.34 -0.97
CA GLU A 230 -1.33 -6.91 -0.33
C GLU A 230 -2.45 -7.91 -0.67
N ASN A 231 -2.60 -8.93 0.17
CA ASN A 231 -3.61 -9.98 0.02
C ASN A 231 -4.95 -9.50 0.59
N ASN A 232 -5.77 -8.85 -0.25
CA ASN A 232 -7.13 -8.43 0.10
C ASN A 232 -8.21 -9.44 -0.34
N LYS A 233 -7.78 -10.68 -0.62
CA LYS A 233 -8.58 -11.87 -0.99
C LYS A 233 -9.13 -11.90 -2.41
N TYR A 234 -9.10 -10.78 -3.16
CA TYR A 234 -9.76 -10.68 -4.46
C TYR A 234 -9.01 -9.83 -5.49
N GLY A 235 -8.47 -10.50 -6.51
CA GLY A 235 -7.98 -9.91 -7.76
C GLY A 235 -9.14 -9.47 -8.65
N MET A 236 -9.51 -8.18 -8.59
CA MET A 236 -10.73 -7.64 -9.20
C MET A 236 -11.98 -8.36 -8.67
N GLY A 237 -12.51 -9.35 -9.41
CA GLY A 237 -13.66 -10.17 -9.01
C GLY A 237 -13.33 -11.66 -8.86
N THR A 238 -12.06 -12.04 -8.92
CA THR A 238 -11.62 -13.44 -8.78
C THR A 238 -11.01 -13.63 -7.40
N SER A 239 -11.50 -14.60 -6.61
CA SER A 239 -10.93 -14.88 -5.30
C SER A 239 -9.52 -15.48 -5.40
N ALA A 240 -8.75 -15.38 -4.32
CA ALA A 240 -7.41 -15.96 -4.21
C ALA A 240 -7.39 -17.45 -4.60
N GLU A 241 -8.34 -18.23 -4.08
CA GLU A 241 -8.45 -19.69 -4.29
C GLU A 241 -8.79 -20.06 -5.74
N ARG A 242 -9.43 -19.15 -6.47
CA ARG A 242 -9.78 -19.34 -7.89
C ARG A 242 -8.69 -18.89 -8.84
N SER A 243 -7.74 -18.08 -8.38
CA SER A 243 -6.69 -17.49 -9.20
C SER A 243 -5.31 -18.10 -8.93
N SER A 244 -5.10 -18.69 -7.76
CA SER A 244 -3.78 -19.14 -7.30
C SER A 244 -3.86 -20.55 -6.72
N SER A 245 -3.02 -21.45 -7.22
CA SER A 245 -2.91 -22.81 -6.67
C SER A 245 -2.28 -22.85 -5.28
N ASN A 246 -1.42 -21.88 -4.97
CA ASN A 246 -0.87 -21.62 -3.66
C ASN A 246 -1.24 -20.20 -3.22
N THR A 247 -2.12 -20.10 -2.23
CA THR A 247 -2.61 -18.84 -1.62
C THR A 247 -1.77 -18.39 -0.42
N GLU A 248 -0.69 -19.10 -0.09
CA GLU A 248 0.33 -18.67 0.86
C GLU A 248 1.35 -17.80 0.12
N TYR A 249 0.97 -16.56 -0.21
CA TYR A 249 1.73 -15.68 -1.09
C TYR A 249 3.15 -15.39 -0.59
N PHE A 250 3.35 -15.31 0.74
CA PHE A 250 4.67 -15.17 1.35
C PHE A 250 5.67 -16.30 1.01
N THR A 251 5.19 -17.47 0.56
CA THR A 251 6.05 -18.62 0.18
C THR A 251 6.43 -18.63 -1.30
N ARG A 252 5.79 -17.78 -2.12
CA ARG A 252 5.90 -17.84 -3.59
C ARG A 252 7.26 -17.41 -4.13
N GLY A 253 8.09 -16.80 -3.30
CA GLY A 253 9.47 -16.43 -3.61
C GLY A 253 10.43 -17.61 -3.70
N ASP A 254 9.99 -18.83 -3.37
CA ASP A 254 10.77 -20.08 -3.37
C ASP A 254 12.04 -20.01 -2.50
N LYS A 255 13.13 -19.47 -3.04
CA LYS A 255 14.41 -19.23 -2.35
C LYS A 255 14.47 -17.89 -1.62
N ILE A 256 13.50 -17.02 -1.83
CA ILE A 256 13.37 -15.78 -1.07
C ILE A 256 12.55 -16.08 0.19
N PRO A 257 13.10 -15.84 1.39
CA PRO A 257 12.34 -15.98 2.63
C PRO A 257 11.14 -15.05 2.67
N GLY A 258 10.12 -15.40 3.45
CA GLY A 258 8.89 -14.64 3.49
C GLY A 258 8.23 -14.59 4.85
N LEU A 259 7.48 -13.53 5.09
CA LEU A 259 6.73 -13.28 6.32
C LEU A 259 5.28 -12.96 5.96
N GLN A 260 4.33 -13.76 6.46
CA GLN A 260 2.90 -13.42 6.44
C GLN A 260 2.56 -12.65 7.70
N VAL A 261 1.73 -11.61 7.56
CA VAL A 261 1.40 -10.66 8.61
C VAL A 261 -0.10 -10.43 8.68
N ASN A 262 -0.64 -10.32 9.90
CA ASN A 262 -1.97 -9.77 10.11
C ASN A 262 -2.01 -8.31 9.64
N GLY A 263 -2.50 -8.07 8.43
CA GLY A 263 -2.57 -6.75 7.79
C GLY A 263 -3.69 -5.86 8.32
N MET A 264 -4.41 -6.29 9.36
CA MET A 264 -5.47 -5.53 10.03
C MET A 264 -5.01 -4.97 11.39
N ASP A 265 -3.95 -5.52 12.01
CA ASP A 265 -3.36 -4.98 13.23
C ASP A 265 -2.18 -4.05 12.89
N ILE A 266 -2.36 -2.76 13.16
CA ILE A 266 -1.38 -1.70 12.87
C ILE A 266 -0.03 -1.87 13.60
N ILE A 267 -0.01 -2.49 14.79
CA ILE A 267 1.23 -2.73 15.52
C ILE A 267 1.97 -3.89 14.83
N ALA A 268 1.25 -4.94 14.44
CA ALA A 268 1.83 -6.06 13.70
C ALA A 268 2.39 -5.61 12.34
N THR A 269 1.66 -4.76 11.59
CA THR A 269 2.15 -4.24 10.31
C THR A 269 3.41 -3.40 10.48
N ARG A 270 3.45 -2.50 11.47
CA ARG A 270 4.64 -1.69 11.79
C ARG A 270 5.87 -2.57 12.08
N GLU A 271 5.71 -3.55 12.97
CA GLU A 271 6.84 -4.40 13.40
C GLU A 271 7.34 -5.33 12.29
N ALA A 272 6.44 -5.85 11.45
CA ALA A 272 6.85 -6.63 10.29
C ALA A 272 7.65 -5.79 9.27
N VAL A 273 7.29 -4.52 9.10
CA VAL A 273 7.99 -3.60 8.19
C VAL A 273 9.36 -3.23 8.75
N LYS A 274 9.46 -2.93 10.05
CA LYS A 274 10.74 -2.72 10.74
C LYS A 274 11.64 -3.95 10.61
N TYR A 275 11.09 -5.15 10.79
CA TYR A 275 11.81 -6.40 10.59
C TYR A 275 12.30 -6.55 9.14
N ALA A 276 11.45 -6.29 8.15
CA ALA A 276 11.80 -6.42 6.73
C ALA A 276 12.86 -5.40 6.29
N ARG A 277 12.78 -4.17 6.81
CA ARG A 277 13.82 -3.15 6.61
C ARG A 277 15.13 -3.60 7.26
N LYS A 278 15.08 -4.04 8.52
CA LYS A 278 16.22 -4.61 9.25
C LYS A 278 16.91 -5.73 8.48
N TRP A 279 16.11 -6.66 7.95
CA TRP A 279 16.57 -7.80 7.16
C TRP A 279 17.38 -7.37 5.93
N THR A 280 16.86 -6.38 5.20
CA THR A 280 17.42 -5.97 3.90
C THR A 280 18.60 -5.02 4.05
N VAL A 281 18.53 -4.07 4.98
CA VAL A 281 19.49 -2.95 5.10
C VAL A 281 20.56 -3.26 6.14
N GLU A 282 20.15 -3.48 7.39
CA GLU A 282 21.07 -3.70 8.51
C GLU A 282 21.73 -5.09 8.43
N ASP A 283 20.95 -6.15 8.18
CA ASP A 283 21.45 -7.53 8.15
C ASP A 283 21.97 -7.95 6.77
N LYS A 284 21.68 -7.17 5.72
CA LYS A 284 22.12 -7.40 4.33
C LYS A 284 21.82 -8.81 3.81
N LYS A 285 20.69 -9.39 4.21
CA LYS A 285 20.28 -10.77 3.84
C LYS A 285 19.62 -10.88 2.46
N GLY A 286 19.64 -9.79 1.69
CA GLY A 286 19.00 -9.70 0.38
C GLY A 286 17.49 -9.56 0.49
N PRO A 287 16.72 -9.94 -0.55
CA PRO A 287 15.30 -9.65 -0.59
C PRO A 287 14.49 -10.47 0.43
N LEU A 288 13.30 -9.96 0.75
CA LEU A 288 12.30 -10.61 1.61
C LEU A 288 10.91 -10.47 0.99
N LEU A 289 10.08 -11.53 1.06
CA LEU A 289 8.66 -11.43 0.76
C LEU A 289 7.88 -11.05 2.02
N LEU A 290 6.94 -10.12 1.90
CA LEU A 290 6.05 -9.72 2.96
C LEU A 290 4.61 -9.84 2.47
N GLU A 291 3.77 -10.64 3.10
CA GLU A 291 2.36 -10.74 2.76
C GLU A 291 1.52 -10.11 3.87
N PHE A 292 0.83 -9.01 3.56
CA PHE A 292 -0.20 -8.48 4.42
C PHE A 292 -1.53 -9.12 4.08
N VAL A 293 -2.07 -9.90 5.02
CA VAL A 293 -3.45 -10.38 4.93
C VAL A 293 -4.37 -9.28 5.41
N THR A 294 -5.02 -8.60 4.46
CA THR A 294 -5.84 -7.40 4.71
C THR A 294 -7.18 -7.50 3.98
N TYR A 295 -7.95 -6.41 3.91
CA TYR A 295 -9.25 -6.42 3.25
C TYR A 295 -9.69 -5.04 2.75
N ARG A 296 -10.25 -4.99 1.53
CA ARG A 296 -10.87 -3.78 0.97
C ARG A 296 -12.39 -3.82 1.14
N TYR A 297 -12.98 -2.78 1.73
CA TYR A 297 -14.43 -2.73 1.93
C TYR A 297 -15.21 -2.37 0.66
N GLY A 298 -14.64 -1.51 -0.19
CA GLY A 298 -15.20 -1.21 -1.50
C GLY A 298 -14.98 -2.33 -2.51
N GLY A 299 -15.69 -2.28 -3.63
CA GLY A 299 -15.39 -3.11 -4.81
C GLY A 299 -14.01 -2.80 -5.39
N HIS A 300 -13.68 -3.40 -6.52
CA HIS A 300 -12.33 -3.28 -7.09
C HIS A 300 -11.97 -1.82 -7.35
N SER A 301 -12.87 -1.10 -8.02
CA SER A 301 -12.86 0.32 -8.31
C SER A 301 -14.27 0.88 -8.14
N MET A 302 -14.44 2.19 -8.33
CA MET A 302 -15.76 2.84 -8.28
C MET A 302 -16.79 2.32 -9.30
N SER A 303 -16.36 1.63 -10.37
CA SER A 303 -17.28 1.00 -11.34
C SER A 303 -17.75 -0.39 -10.92
N ASP A 304 -17.16 -0.97 -9.89
CA ASP A 304 -17.46 -2.31 -9.39
C ASP A 304 -18.17 -2.24 -8.02
N PRO A 305 -19.44 -2.63 -7.92
CA PRO A 305 -20.15 -2.70 -6.63
C PRO A 305 -19.58 -3.74 -5.66
N GLY A 306 -18.84 -4.75 -6.16
CA GLY A 306 -18.21 -5.77 -5.36
C GLY A 306 -19.14 -6.81 -4.74
N THR A 307 -20.38 -6.95 -5.24
CA THR A 307 -21.42 -7.85 -4.70
C THR A 307 -21.66 -9.11 -5.53
N THR A 308 -21.01 -9.25 -6.69
CA THR A 308 -21.20 -10.40 -7.60
C THR A 308 -20.29 -11.58 -7.28
N TYR A 309 -19.25 -11.37 -6.48
CA TYR A 309 -18.20 -12.36 -6.20
C TYR A 309 -17.90 -12.52 -4.70
N ARG A 310 -18.63 -11.81 -3.83
CA ARG A 310 -18.59 -11.91 -2.36
C ARG A 310 -19.87 -11.34 -1.76
N THR A 311 -20.18 -11.72 -0.53
CA THR A 311 -21.45 -11.32 0.12
C THR A 311 -21.31 -9.99 0.86
N ARG A 312 -22.45 -9.30 1.10
CA ARG A 312 -22.45 -8.07 1.91
C ARG A 312 -22.15 -8.38 3.37
N GLU A 313 -22.57 -9.56 3.83
CA GLU A 313 -22.37 -10.08 5.17
C GLU A 313 -20.88 -10.30 5.45
N GLU A 314 -20.11 -10.81 4.47
CA GLU A 314 -18.66 -10.91 4.59
C GLU A 314 -18.02 -9.54 4.82
N VAL A 315 -18.33 -8.56 3.97
CA VAL A 315 -17.78 -7.20 4.08
C VAL A 315 -18.19 -6.54 5.39
N GLN A 316 -19.46 -6.70 5.79
CA GLN A 316 -19.95 -6.15 7.05
C GLN A 316 -19.25 -6.77 8.24
N ARG A 317 -19.08 -8.10 8.26
CA ARG A 317 -18.35 -8.82 9.30
C ARG A 317 -16.92 -8.29 9.40
N MET A 318 -16.19 -8.24 8.29
CA MET A 318 -14.82 -7.69 8.25
C MET A 318 -14.78 -6.27 8.86
N ARG A 319 -15.69 -5.38 8.44
CA ARG A 319 -15.74 -4.01 8.95
C ARG A 319 -16.13 -3.93 10.43
N SER A 320 -17.03 -4.78 10.90
CA SER A 320 -17.53 -4.69 12.28
C SER A 320 -16.59 -5.31 13.28
N THR A 321 -15.84 -6.35 12.89
CA THR A 321 -15.03 -7.15 13.83
C THR A 321 -13.52 -7.04 13.60
N GLN A 322 -13.06 -6.48 12.48
CA GLN A 322 -11.64 -6.48 12.10
C GLN A 322 -11.15 -5.13 11.57
N ASP A 323 -11.92 -4.06 11.73
CA ASP A 323 -11.52 -2.75 11.20
C ASP A 323 -10.26 -2.22 11.90
N PRO A 324 -9.22 -1.80 11.15
CA PRO A 324 -7.92 -1.46 11.72
C PRO A 324 -7.97 -0.21 12.59
N ILE A 325 -8.84 0.75 12.25
CA ILE A 325 -9.03 1.98 13.02
C ILE A 325 -9.73 1.66 14.33
N ARG A 326 -10.80 0.87 14.29
CA ARG A 326 -11.51 0.41 15.49
C ARG A 326 -10.63 -0.45 16.39
N GLY A 327 -9.80 -1.31 15.81
CA GLY A 327 -8.89 -2.15 16.59
C GLY A 327 -7.90 -1.31 17.40
N LEU A 328 -7.25 -0.34 16.76
CA LEU A 328 -6.38 0.60 17.47
C LEU A 328 -7.14 1.51 18.45
N GLN A 329 -8.37 1.92 18.11
CA GLN A 329 -9.24 2.68 19.02
C GLN A 329 -9.45 1.92 20.33
N ARG A 330 -9.77 0.62 20.25
CA ARG A 330 -9.94 -0.24 21.42
C ARG A 330 -8.69 -0.30 22.27
N TYR A 331 -7.51 -0.49 21.66
CA TYR A 331 -6.25 -0.46 22.40
C TYR A 331 -6.06 0.86 23.17
N ILE A 332 -6.29 1.99 22.49
CA ILE A 332 -6.12 3.32 23.09
C ILE A 332 -7.07 3.52 24.27
N GLU A 333 -8.33 3.12 24.15
CA GLU A 333 -9.35 3.25 25.19
C GLU A 333 -9.09 2.28 26.36
N GLU A 334 -8.86 1.00 26.07
CA GLU A 334 -8.65 -0.05 27.07
C GLU A 334 -7.35 0.15 27.87
N TRP A 335 -6.31 0.71 27.24
CA TRP A 335 -5.04 1.01 27.91
C TRP A 335 -5.00 2.42 28.52
N GLY A 336 -6.09 3.17 28.47
CA GLY A 336 -6.21 4.50 29.07
C GLY A 336 -5.30 5.55 28.44
N LEU A 337 -4.93 5.39 27.17
CA LEU A 337 -4.01 6.30 26.48
C LEU A 337 -4.70 7.60 26.06
N ALA A 338 -5.97 7.53 25.68
CA ALA A 338 -6.80 8.70 25.40
C ALA A 338 -8.28 8.38 25.66
N THR A 339 -9.05 9.42 25.92
CA THR A 339 -10.50 9.37 26.10
C THR A 339 -11.24 9.29 24.77
N GLU A 340 -12.47 8.80 24.81
CA GLU A 340 -13.38 8.80 23.65
C GLU A 340 -13.57 10.22 23.09
N GLN A 341 -13.62 11.25 23.95
CA GLN A 341 -13.74 12.64 23.51
C GLN A 341 -12.51 13.11 22.72
N GLU A 342 -11.30 12.77 23.16
CA GLU A 342 -10.05 13.10 22.45
C GLU A 342 -10.01 12.40 21.08
N LEU A 343 -10.42 11.13 20.99
CA LEU A 343 -10.47 10.39 19.74
C LEU A 343 -11.53 10.93 18.77
N LYS A 344 -12.69 11.34 19.28
CA LYS A 344 -13.71 12.07 18.50
C LYS A 344 -13.17 13.39 17.99
N GLN A 345 -12.34 14.10 18.77
CA GLN A 345 -11.74 15.34 18.33
C GLN A 345 -10.70 15.11 17.22
N LEU A 346 -9.90 14.04 17.30
CA LEU A 346 -8.98 13.65 16.22
C LEU A 346 -9.74 13.36 14.91
N ASP A 347 -10.85 12.63 14.97
CA ASP A 347 -11.68 12.36 13.80
C ASP A 347 -12.31 13.64 13.21
N LYS A 348 -12.80 14.56 14.06
CA LYS A 348 -13.29 15.87 13.62
C LYS A 348 -12.20 16.68 12.92
N ASN A 349 -10.99 16.69 13.48
CA ASN A 349 -9.85 17.40 12.91
C ASN A 349 -9.45 16.79 11.56
N ALA A 350 -9.39 15.46 11.46
CA ALA A 350 -9.12 14.75 10.20
C ALA A 350 -10.17 15.07 9.13
N LYS A 351 -11.46 15.12 9.52
CA LYS A 351 -12.52 15.54 8.62
C LYS A 351 -12.35 16.99 8.15
N ALA A 352 -12.09 17.92 9.07
CA ALA A 352 -11.91 19.34 8.73
C ALA A 352 -10.70 19.55 7.80
N GLU A 353 -9.59 18.85 8.04
CA GLU A 353 -8.41 18.86 7.19
C GLU A 353 -8.73 18.40 5.76
N VAL A 354 -9.44 17.28 5.62
CA VAL A 354 -9.84 16.72 4.32
C VAL A 354 -10.85 17.62 3.62
N ASP A 355 -11.85 18.14 4.32
CA ASP A 355 -12.85 19.05 3.75
C ASP A 355 -12.17 20.32 3.21
N ALA A 356 -11.22 20.91 3.96
CA ALA A 356 -10.45 22.06 3.50
C ALA A 356 -9.63 21.74 2.24
N ALA A 357 -8.95 20.58 2.22
CA ALA A 357 -8.18 20.14 1.06
C ALA A 357 -9.05 19.90 -0.18
N VAL A 358 -10.29 19.39 0.00
CA VAL A 358 -11.26 19.21 -1.08
C VAL A 358 -11.69 20.55 -1.68
N GLU A 359 -11.99 21.55 -0.83
CA GLU A 359 -12.39 22.87 -1.32
C GLU A 359 -11.23 23.59 -2.03
N GLU A 360 -10.00 23.50 -1.51
CA GLU A 360 -8.80 24.02 -2.19
C GLU A 360 -8.60 23.35 -3.56
N ALA A 361 -8.75 22.02 -3.62
CA ALA A 361 -8.63 21.27 -4.87
C ALA A 361 -9.71 21.64 -5.90
N LYS A 362 -10.97 21.82 -5.47
CA LYS A 362 -12.07 22.26 -6.36
C LYS A 362 -11.87 23.67 -6.89
N ALA A 363 -11.28 24.56 -6.09
CA ALA A 363 -11.00 25.94 -6.47
C ALA A 363 -9.83 26.06 -7.47
N SER A 364 -8.92 25.08 -7.51
CA SER A 364 -7.81 25.05 -8.47
C SER A 364 -8.31 24.92 -9.91
N PRO A 365 -7.76 25.68 -10.88
CA PRO A 365 -8.20 25.62 -12.28
C PRO A 365 -7.89 24.27 -12.92
N GLU A 366 -8.60 23.97 -14.00
CA GLU A 366 -8.23 22.86 -14.91
C GLU A 366 -6.90 23.16 -15.64
N PRO A 367 -6.14 22.14 -16.05
CA PRO A 367 -4.97 22.30 -16.90
C PRO A 367 -5.29 23.06 -18.19
N LEU A 368 -4.36 23.89 -18.63
CA LEU A 368 -4.49 24.66 -19.87
C LEU A 368 -4.25 23.75 -21.06
N LEU A 369 -4.82 24.09 -22.23
CA LEU A 369 -4.62 23.29 -23.46
C LEU A 369 -3.12 23.15 -23.82
N LYS A 370 -2.30 24.16 -23.53
CA LYS A 370 -0.85 24.10 -23.75
C LYS A 370 -0.15 23.03 -22.90
N ASP A 371 -0.70 22.71 -21.73
CA ASP A 371 -0.11 21.74 -20.80
C ASP A 371 -0.19 20.31 -21.37
N LEU A 372 -1.04 20.07 -22.38
CA LEU A 372 -1.08 18.80 -23.13
C LEU A 372 0.26 18.48 -23.81
N TRP A 373 1.04 19.50 -24.15
CA TRP A 373 2.30 19.38 -24.87
C TRP A 373 3.52 19.45 -23.97
N THR A 374 3.36 19.43 -22.65
CA THR A 374 4.49 19.44 -21.71
C THR A 374 4.78 18.04 -21.20
N ASP A 375 6.00 17.84 -20.67
CA ASP A 375 6.40 16.63 -19.92
C ASP A 375 6.41 15.31 -20.71
N ILE A 376 6.41 15.37 -22.05
CA ILE A 376 6.60 14.20 -22.93
C ILE A 376 8.06 13.74 -22.91
N TYR A 377 8.98 14.70 -22.94
CA TYR A 377 10.42 14.47 -22.85
C TYR A 377 10.96 15.14 -21.58
N TYR A 378 12.08 14.64 -21.08
CA TYR A 378 12.81 15.34 -20.03
C TYR A 378 13.29 16.68 -20.57
N LYS A 379 13.17 17.74 -19.77
CA LYS A 379 13.50 19.10 -20.19
C LYS A 379 14.91 19.18 -20.82
N GLY A 380 15.00 19.72 -22.02
CA GLY A 380 16.21 19.83 -22.83
C GLY A 380 16.48 18.62 -23.74
N THR A 381 15.61 17.61 -23.76
CA THR A 381 15.72 16.42 -24.64
C THR A 381 14.61 16.34 -25.67
N GLU A 382 13.69 17.31 -25.66
CA GLU A 382 12.62 17.42 -26.62
C GLU A 382 13.11 17.63 -28.07
N PRO A 383 12.39 17.07 -29.06
CA PRO A 383 12.58 17.45 -30.45
C PRO A 383 12.14 18.91 -30.66
N PRO A 384 12.65 19.60 -31.69
CA PRO A 384 12.29 20.99 -31.97
C PRO A 384 10.80 21.19 -32.30
N TYR A 385 10.09 20.11 -32.66
CA TYR A 385 8.67 20.12 -32.95
C TYR A 385 7.99 18.85 -32.45
N MET A 386 6.76 18.99 -31.96
CA MET A 386 5.88 17.85 -31.66
C MET A 386 4.66 17.84 -32.56
N ARG A 387 4.32 16.65 -33.06
CA ARG A 387 3.16 16.43 -33.91
C ARG A 387 1.95 16.01 -33.07
N GLY A 388 0.81 16.65 -33.28
CA GLY A 388 -0.47 16.09 -32.85
C GLY A 388 -1.65 16.88 -33.41
N ARG A 389 -2.77 16.94 -32.68
CA ARG A 389 -4.00 17.64 -33.09
C ARG A 389 -4.54 18.48 -31.95
N GLU A 390 -4.90 19.72 -32.23
CA GLU A 390 -5.62 20.57 -31.29
C GLU A 390 -7.14 20.34 -31.39
N ARG A 391 -7.86 20.58 -30.29
CA ARG A 391 -9.29 20.23 -30.15
C ARG A 391 -10.22 21.00 -31.10
N GLU A 392 -9.78 22.14 -31.64
CA GLU A 392 -10.57 22.95 -32.59
C GLU A 392 -10.79 22.28 -33.97
N GLU A 393 -10.05 21.21 -34.30
CA GLU A 393 -10.27 20.45 -35.54
C GLU A 393 -11.51 19.52 -35.50
N GLY A 394 -12.22 19.44 -34.37
CA GLY A 394 -13.36 18.55 -34.18
C GLY A 394 -14.70 19.06 -34.73
N SER A 395 -14.84 20.35 -35.04
CA SER A 395 -16.14 20.96 -35.40
C SER A 395 -16.28 21.39 -36.87
N THR A 396 -15.20 21.38 -37.66
CA THR A 396 -15.27 21.69 -39.10
C THR A 396 -14.57 20.61 -39.93
N THR A 397 -15.40 19.82 -40.61
CA THR A 397 -15.02 18.76 -41.53
C THR A 397 -14.38 19.33 -42.80
N THR A 398 -13.22 20.00 -42.75
CA THR A 398 -12.38 20.26 -43.95
C THR A 398 -11.05 20.93 -43.59
N LYS A 399 -10.06 20.12 -43.20
CA LYS A 399 -8.63 20.18 -43.55
C LYS A 399 -7.84 19.52 -42.42
N ARG A 400 -7.18 18.39 -42.72
CA ARG A 400 -6.19 17.77 -41.82
C ARG A 400 -4.97 18.68 -41.80
N HIS A 401 -4.81 19.52 -40.79
CA HIS A 401 -3.60 20.32 -40.64
C HIS A 401 -2.73 19.69 -39.54
N ILE A 402 -1.52 19.31 -39.94
CA ILE A 402 -0.51 18.83 -39.00
C ILE A 402 -0.08 20.06 -38.20
N VAL A 403 -0.47 20.14 -36.93
CA VAL A 403 0.05 21.17 -36.03
C VAL A 403 1.42 20.72 -35.55
N LEU A 404 2.44 21.52 -35.86
CA LEU A 404 3.78 21.41 -35.29
C LEU A 404 3.84 22.36 -34.10
N TYR A 405 3.75 21.83 -32.88
CA TYR A 405 3.94 22.63 -31.68
C TYR A 405 5.43 22.92 -31.52
N ARG A 406 5.80 24.21 -31.59
CA ARG A 406 7.18 24.65 -31.34
C ARG A 406 7.33 24.90 -29.85
N LEU A 407 8.16 24.10 -29.19
CA LEU A 407 8.57 24.35 -27.82
C LEU A 407 9.51 25.56 -27.85
N SER A 408 9.06 26.72 -27.36
CA SER A 408 9.91 27.90 -27.23
C SER A 408 10.94 27.68 -26.12
N SER A 409 12.20 28.00 -26.45
CA SER A 409 13.41 27.92 -25.61
C SER A 409 13.25 28.49 -24.20
#